data_AF-U4T7U8-F1
#
_entry.id   AF-U4T7U8-F1
#
_cell.length_a   1.000
_cell.length_b   1.000
_cell.length_c   1.000
_cell.angle_alpha   90.00
_cell.angle_beta   90.00
_cell.angle_gamma   90.00
#
_symmetry.space_group_name_H-M   'P 1'
#
loop_
_entity.id
_entity.type
_entity.pdbx_description
1 polymer ?
#
loop_
_entity_poly.entity_id
_entity_poly.type
_entity_poly.pdbx_seq_one_letter_code
_entity_poly.pdbx_strand_id
1 'polypeptide(L)'
;MSNVHKLLLTGATGFVGSALQQRIVADENYDLTIAVRKVKEQTPAVHTVKVNDLNADTDWSDALEGVDVIIHSAARVHVMDDKSADPLAEFRKVNVEGTLNLARQAVEARVKRFIFISSIKVNGEGTELGKSYTTDSKPNPIDPYGVSKYEAEQGLLKIAETTSLEVVIIRPTLVYGENVKGNFHSLMKWTYKGIPLPIGGIKQNLRSLVSVDNLVDFIITCIEHKDAKNEVFLISDDNDISTADLLEEISKGLGVKNKALNIPPKLINTAAGTLGKSSVAQRLSGSLQVDISKAKNLLGWKPKYSTSESIQKAAKSYKLNVMAPKSMTLQRPLDIMFSATGLIVASPLLIGATAIGYLDTGSPLFIQERVGKDQKPFKLIKFRTMKVTTESVASHLVDNTSITKLGKVLRKTKLDELPQLINVLKGEMSLVGPRPNLFNQKDLIEAREQMRVYDVLPGITGLAQLSGIDMSTPERLAKKDKEMIDSINLKNYFSYILNTALGKGSGDAIK
;
A
#
# COMPACT_ATOMS: atom_id res chain seq x y z
N MET A 1 2.21 -11.22 -33.68
CA MET A 1 1.42 -11.00 -32.44
C MET A 1 2.26 -11.57 -31.32
N SER A 2 2.76 -10.75 -30.40
CA SER A 2 3.45 -11.25 -29.20
C SER A 2 2.47 -12.15 -28.44
N ASN A 3 2.90 -13.36 -28.07
CA ASN A 3 2.09 -14.24 -27.24
C ASN A 3 2.04 -13.62 -25.85
N VAL A 4 0.93 -12.99 -25.50
CA VAL A 4 0.69 -12.46 -24.15
C VAL A 4 0.51 -13.64 -23.20
N HIS A 5 1.34 -13.72 -22.17
CA HIS A 5 1.25 -14.78 -21.17
C HIS A 5 0.12 -14.51 -20.18
N LYS A 6 -0.81 -15.45 -20.05
CA LYS A 6 -1.91 -15.37 -19.09
C LYS A 6 -1.48 -15.90 -17.73
N LEU A 7 -1.52 -15.03 -16.72
CA LEU A 7 -1.01 -15.29 -15.38
C LEU A 7 -2.17 -15.35 -14.37
N LEU A 8 -2.13 -16.34 -13.48
CA LEU A 8 -2.96 -16.35 -12.27
C LEU A 8 -2.12 -16.03 -11.04
N LEU A 9 -2.45 -14.95 -10.34
CA LEU A 9 -1.82 -14.60 -9.06
C LEU A 9 -2.77 -14.85 -7.89
N THR A 10 -2.37 -15.75 -7.00
CA THR A 10 -3.01 -15.90 -5.68
C THR A 10 -2.26 -15.11 -4.63
N GLY A 11 -2.96 -14.63 -3.60
CA GLY A 11 -2.32 -13.83 -2.55
C GLY A 11 -1.97 -12.40 -3.00
N ALA A 12 -2.62 -11.91 -4.06
CA ALA A 12 -2.39 -10.58 -4.66
C ALA A 12 -2.53 -9.42 -3.66
N THR A 13 -3.31 -9.58 -2.58
CA THR A 13 -3.46 -8.56 -1.54
C THR A 13 -2.38 -8.60 -0.45
N GLY A 14 -1.47 -9.58 -0.52
CA GLY A 14 -0.36 -9.75 0.41
C GLY A 14 0.83 -8.85 0.06
N PHE A 15 1.85 -8.83 0.92
CA PHE A 15 3.02 -7.95 0.75
C PHE A 15 3.77 -8.18 -0.58
N VAL A 16 4.10 -9.44 -0.88
CA VAL A 16 4.76 -9.81 -2.14
C VAL A 16 3.76 -9.72 -3.31
N GLY A 17 2.56 -10.25 -3.12
CA GLY A 17 1.52 -10.26 -4.17
C GLY A 17 1.16 -8.87 -4.69
N SER A 18 1.08 -7.85 -3.83
CA SER A 18 0.74 -6.50 -4.28
C SER A 18 1.86 -5.86 -5.10
N ALA A 19 3.12 -6.12 -4.74
CA ALA A 19 4.27 -5.63 -5.50
C ALA A 19 4.37 -6.33 -6.87
N LEU A 20 4.13 -7.64 -6.89
CA LEU A 20 4.09 -8.42 -8.12
C LEU A 20 2.95 -7.97 -9.05
N GLN A 21 1.75 -7.75 -8.50
CA GLN A 21 0.63 -7.19 -9.26
C GLN A 21 1.01 -5.86 -9.92
N GLN A 22 1.59 -4.92 -9.17
CA GLN A 22 2.01 -3.62 -9.70
C GLN A 22 3.03 -3.77 -10.83
N ARG A 23 4.00 -4.68 -10.71
CA ARG A 23 5.02 -4.92 -11.73
C ARG A 23 4.46 -5.58 -12.98
N ILE A 24 3.57 -6.56 -12.84
CA ILE A 24 3.00 -7.31 -13.96
C ILE A 24 2.05 -6.42 -14.77
N VAL A 25 1.18 -5.65 -14.11
CA VAL A 25 0.22 -4.75 -14.79
C VAL A 25 0.90 -3.67 -15.62
N ALA A 26 2.14 -3.31 -15.27
CA ALA A 26 2.94 -2.37 -16.03
C ALA A 26 3.62 -2.97 -17.28
N ASP A 27 3.45 -4.26 -17.55
CA ASP A 27 4.11 -5.00 -18.63
C ASP A 27 3.08 -5.53 -19.64
N GLU A 28 3.16 -5.07 -20.88
CA GLU A 28 2.19 -5.43 -21.94
C GLU A 28 2.30 -6.91 -22.38
N ASN A 29 3.35 -7.61 -21.97
CA ASN A 29 3.52 -9.03 -22.28
C ASN A 29 2.70 -9.97 -21.38
N TYR A 30 2.07 -9.44 -20.33
CA TYR A 30 1.32 -10.23 -19.36
C TYR A 30 -0.15 -9.82 -19.27
N ASP A 31 -1.03 -10.82 -19.27
CA ASP A 31 -2.45 -10.68 -18.93
C ASP A 31 -2.68 -11.28 -17.55
N LEU A 32 -2.99 -10.45 -16.56
CA LEU A 32 -3.07 -10.86 -15.16
C LEU A 32 -4.51 -11.10 -14.72
N THR A 33 -4.76 -12.29 -14.20
CA THR A 33 -5.91 -12.61 -13.35
C THR A 33 -5.48 -12.70 -11.89
N ILE A 34 -6.21 -12.02 -10.99
CA ILE A 34 -6.00 -12.14 -9.54
C ILE A 34 -7.12 -12.92 -8.88
N ALA A 35 -6.77 -13.86 -8.00
CA ALA A 35 -7.72 -14.59 -7.17
C ALA A 35 -7.81 -13.98 -5.76
N VAL A 36 -9.01 -13.54 -5.38
CA VAL A 36 -9.26 -12.87 -4.09
C VAL A 36 -10.47 -13.46 -3.36
N ARG A 37 -10.42 -13.47 -2.02
CA ARG A 37 -11.57 -13.89 -1.18
C ARG A 37 -12.70 -12.87 -1.15
N LYS A 38 -12.36 -11.58 -1.29
CA LYS A 38 -13.29 -10.45 -1.29
C LYS A 38 -12.88 -9.47 -2.39
N VAL A 39 -13.80 -9.19 -3.30
CA VAL A 39 -13.64 -8.15 -4.31
C VAL A 39 -13.77 -6.78 -3.63
N LYS A 40 -12.82 -5.88 -3.89
CA LYS A 40 -12.89 -4.48 -3.45
C LYS A 40 -13.02 -3.59 -4.69
N GLU A 41 -13.84 -2.54 -4.60
CA GLU A 41 -14.14 -1.57 -5.68
C GLU A 41 -12.89 -0.84 -6.25
N GLN A 42 -11.75 -0.86 -5.54
CA GLN A 42 -10.49 -0.22 -5.95
C GLN A 42 -9.47 -1.20 -6.54
N THR A 43 -9.91 -2.16 -7.35
CA THR A 43 -8.98 -3.00 -8.11
C THR A 43 -8.58 -2.26 -9.40
N PRO A 44 -7.29 -2.18 -9.76
CA PRO A 44 -6.86 -1.70 -11.08
C PRO A 44 -7.54 -2.55 -12.18
N ALA A 45 -7.52 -2.11 -13.44
CA ALA A 45 -8.11 -2.82 -14.58
C ALA A 45 -7.42 -4.19 -14.83
N VAL A 46 -7.70 -5.15 -13.96
CA VAL A 46 -7.09 -6.48 -13.87
C VAL A 46 -8.23 -7.44 -13.64
N HIS A 47 -8.27 -8.52 -14.41
CA HIS A 47 -9.30 -9.53 -14.27
C HIS A 47 -9.26 -10.10 -12.83
N THR A 48 -10.39 -10.05 -12.13
CA THR A 48 -10.47 -10.40 -10.71
C THR A 48 -11.49 -11.50 -10.53
N VAL A 49 -11.03 -12.68 -10.09
CA VAL A 49 -11.89 -13.81 -9.80
C VAL A 49 -12.06 -13.95 -8.29
N LYS A 50 -13.30 -14.03 -7.85
CA LYS A 50 -13.62 -14.32 -6.45
C LYS A 50 -13.53 -15.81 -6.22
N VAL A 51 -12.64 -16.21 -5.32
CA VAL A 51 -12.53 -17.60 -4.86
C VAL A 51 -12.91 -17.70 -3.39
N ASN A 52 -13.38 -18.88 -2.98
CA ASN A 52 -13.64 -19.17 -1.57
C ASN A 52 -12.30 -19.27 -0.78
N ASP A 53 -12.36 -19.77 0.45
CA ASP A 53 -11.12 -20.03 1.20
C ASP A 53 -10.24 -21.05 0.47
N LEU A 54 -8.93 -20.87 0.58
CA LEU A 54 -7.91 -21.78 0.03
C LEU A 54 -7.88 -23.05 0.88
N ASN A 55 -8.43 -24.15 0.36
CA ASN A 55 -8.51 -25.46 1.01
C ASN A 55 -8.70 -26.58 -0.04
N ALA A 56 -8.86 -27.81 0.42
CA ALA A 56 -9.02 -29.00 -0.42
C ALA A 56 -10.24 -28.95 -1.37
N ASP A 57 -11.28 -28.18 -1.01
CA ASP A 57 -12.58 -28.15 -1.69
C ASP A 57 -12.77 -26.89 -2.55
N THR A 58 -11.76 -26.01 -2.63
CA THR A 58 -11.86 -24.79 -3.43
C THR A 58 -11.98 -25.13 -4.92
N ASP A 59 -13.01 -24.60 -5.58
CA ASP A 59 -13.13 -24.64 -7.03
C ASP A 59 -12.32 -23.49 -7.67
N TRP A 60 -11.42 -23.84 -8.59
CA TRP A 60 -10.55 -22.93 -9.33
C TRP A 60 -10.89 -22.84 -10.82
N SER A 61 -11.94 -23.52 -11.28
CA SER A 61 -12.30 -23.63 -12.71
C SER A 61 -12.35 -22.26 -13.40
N ASP A 62 -13.09 -21.31 -12.83
CA ASP A 62 -13.22 -19.94 -13.36
C ASP A 62 -11.88 -19.16 -13.36
N ALA A 63 -11.02 -19.43 -12.38
CA ALA A 63 -9.74 -18.72 -12.23
C ALA A 63 -8.64 -19.27 -13.14
N LEU A 64 -8.79 -20.50 -13.63
CA LEU A 64 -7.79 -21.23 -14.42
C LEU A 64 -8.04 -21.16 -15.93
N GLU A 65 -9.14 -20.54 -16.36
CA GLU A 65 -9.51 -20.49 -17.78
C GLU A 65 -8.41 -19.83 -18.64
N GLY A 66 -7.76 -20.64 -19.47
CA GLY A 66 -6.70 -20.19 -20.38
C GLY A 66 -5.43 -19.70 -19.70
N VAL A 67 -5.20 -20.02 -18.42
CA VAL A 67 -3.99 -19.60 -17.69
C VAL A 67 -2.78 -20.40 -18.16
N ASP A 68 -1.68 -19.69 -18.46
CA ASP A 68 -0.39 -20.30 -18.81
C ASP A 68 0.46 -20.58 -17.57
N VAL A 69 0.50 -19.63 -16.63
CA VAL A 69 1.38 -19.67 -15.46
C VAL A 69 0.63 -19.24 -14.19
N ILE A 70 0.74 -20.05 -13.14
CA ILE A 70 0.26 -19.70 -11.81
C ILE A 70 1.43 -19.18 -10.97
N ILE A 71 1.21 -18.08 -10.27
CA ILE A 71 2.10 -17.57 -9.22
C ILE A 71 1.38 -17.69 -7.88
N HIS A 72 1.79 -18.67 -7.09
CA HIS A 72 1.16 -19.01 -5.82
C HIS A 72 1.87 -18.33 -4.64
N SER A 73 1.43 -17.11 -4.30
CA SER A 73 1.92 -16.34 -3.14
C SER A 73 0.96 -16.39 -1.93
N ALA A 74 -0.23 -16.98 -2.09
CA ALA A 74 -1.14 -17.18 -0.97
C ALA A 74 -0.58 -18.18 0.03
N ALA A 75 -0.69 -17.85 1.31
CA ALA A 75 -0.40 -18.75 2.42
C ALA A 75 -1.08 -18.23 3.69
N ARG A 76 -1.37 -19.14 4.61
CA ARG A 76 -1.54 -18.78 6.02
C ARG A 76 -0.14 -18.48 6.56
N VAL A 77 0.07 -17.26 7.08
CA VAL A 77 1.37 -16.79 7.59
C VAL A 77 1.17 -16.02 8.91
N HIS A 78 2.02 -16.27 9.90
CA HIS A 78 2.15 -15.51 11.15
C HIS A 78 0.85 -15.24 11.92
N VAL A 79 0.17 -16.29 12.37
CA VAL A 79 -0.81 -16.19 13.45
C VAL A 79 -0.04 -16.25 14.77
N MET A 80 0.38 -15.09 15.30
CA MET A 80 1.19 -15.02 16.54
C MET A 80 0.42 -15.43 17.80
N ASP A 81 -0.92 -15.40 17.75
CA ASP A 81 -1.84 -15.85 18.79
C ASP A 81 -2.84 -16.84 18.18
N ASP A 82 -2.34 -17.96 17.62
CA ASP A 82 -3.21 -18.99 17.08
C ASP A 82 -3.92 -19.70 18.24
N LYS A 83 -5.20 -19.37 18.43
CA LYS A 83 -6.07 -19.98 19.45
C LYS A 83 -6.60 -21.36 19.03
N SER A 84 -6.20 -21.87 17.86
CA SER A 84 -6.57 -23.21 17.43
C SER A 84 -5.90 -24.26 18.32
N ALA A 85 -6.61 -25.37 18.54
CA ALA A 85 -6.09 -26.49 19.30
C ALA A 85 -4.92 -27.20 18.59
N ASP A 86 -4.88 -27.13 17.25
CA ASP A 86 -3.80 -27.68 16.41
C ASP A 86 -3.43 -26.68 15.28
N PRO A 87 -2.47 -25.79 15.53
CA PRO A 87 -2.00 -24.85 14.53
C PRO A 87 -1.42 -25.52 13.28
N LEU A 88 -0.79 -26.70 13.41
CA LEU A 88 -0.19 -27.40 12.28
C LEU A 88 -1.26 -27.94 11.32
N ALA A 89 -2.35 -28.51 11.85
CA ALA A 89 -3.48 -28.92 11.02
C ALA A 89 -4.07 -27.75 10.22
N GLU A 90 -4.22 -26.58 10.85
CA GLU A 90 -4.71 -25.37 10.18
C GLU A 90 -3.75 -24.86 9.09
N PHE A 91 -2.44 -24.94 9.33
CA PHE A 91 -1.45 -24.64 8.29
C PHE A 91 -1.51 -25.66 7.15
N ARG A 92 -1.66 -26.96 7.43
CA ARG A 92 -1.76 -28.01 6.40
C ARG A 92 -2.99 -27.83 5.51
N LYS A 93 -4.16 -27.57 6.09
CA LYS A 93 -5.40 -27.34 5.34
C LYS A 93 -5.25 -26.27 4.26
N VAL A 94 -4.58 -25.16 4.60
CA VAL A 94 -4.41 -24.03 3.68
C VAL A 94 -3.18 -24.21 2.79
N ASN A 95 -2.01 -24.39 3.40
CA ASN A 95 -0.72 -24.33 2.71
C ASN A 95 -0.35 -25.63 2.00
N VAL A 96 -0.90 -26.78 2.42
CA VAL A 96 -0.66 -28.08 1.77
C VAL A 96 -1.87 -28.44 0.92
N GLU A 97 -3.01 -28.72 1.53
CA GLU A 97 -4.18 -29.25 0.82
C GLU A 97 -4.71 -28.25 -0.21
N GLY A 98 -4.87 -26.98 0.17
CA GLY A 98 -5.29 -25.92 -0.76
C GLY A 98 -4.32 -25.70 -1.92
N THR A 99 -3.01 -25.71 -1.65
CA THR A 99 -1.97 -25.61 -2.68
C THR A 99 -2.02 -26.78 -3.66
N LEU A 100 -2.10 -28.01 -3.16
CA LEU A 100 -2.12 -29.21 -3.99
C LEU A 100 -3.45 -29.35 -4.75
N ASN A 101 -4.56 -28.90 -4.18
CA ASN A 101 -5.83 -28.82 -4.90
C ASN A 101 -5.74 -27.88 -6.10
N LEU A 102 -5.23 -26.65 -5.92
CA LEU A 102 -5.00 -25.72 -7.01
C LEU A 102 -4.07 -26.32 -8.08
N ALA A 103 -2.99 -26.99 -7.68
CA ALA A 103 -2.06 -27.61 -8.63
C ALA A 103 -2.70 -28.76 -9.44
N ARG A 104 -3.57 -29.58 -8.82
CA ARG A 104 -4.29 -30.65 -9.55
C ARG A 104 -5.26 -30.08 -10.57
N GLN A 105 -6.06 -29.08 -10.18
CA GLN A 105 -6.96 -28.40 -11.13
C GLN A 105 -6.17 -27.66 -12.23
N ALA A 106 -4.98 -27.14 -11.92
CA ALA A 106 -4.09 -26.54 -12.91
C ALA A 106 -3.62 -27.55 -13.98
N VAL A 107 -3.37 -28.81 -13.58
CA VAL A 107 -3.06 -29.89 -14.53
C VAL A 107 -4.26 -30.15 -15.46
N GLU A 108 -5.47 -30.22 -14.90
CA GLU A 108 -6.71 -30.42 -15.67
C GLU A 108 -6.95 -29.28 -16.67
N ALA A 109 -6.68 -28.04 -16.25
CA ALA A 109 -6.76 -26.84 -17.08
C ALA A 109 -5.56 -26.67 -18.05
N ARG A 110 -4.59 -27.60 -18.05
CA ARG A 110 -3.38 -27.59 -18.89
C ARG A 110 -2.50 -26.36 -18.69
N VAL A 111 -2.45 -25.84 -17.47
CA VAL A 111 -1.49 -24.80 -17.08
C VAL A 111 -0.07 -25.34 -17.30
N LYS A 112 0.79 -24.52 -17.87
CA LYS A 112 2.17 -24.93 -18.18
C LYS A 112 3.05 -24.93 -16.94
N ARG A 113 2.97 -23.88 -16.13
CA ARG A 113 3.92 -23.64 -15.03
C ARG A 113 3.24 -23.17 -13.74
N PHE A 114 3.74 -23.70 -12.61
CA PHE A 114 3.32 -23.35 -11.27
C PHE A 114 4.53 -22.83 -10.48
N ILE A 115 4.57 -21.52 -10.23
CA ILE A 115 5.59 -20.87 -9.40
C ILE A 115 5.09 -20.81 -7.97
N PHE A 116 5.68 -21.59 -7.07
CA PHE A 116 5.34 -21.65 -5.67
C PHE A 116 6.28 -20.78 -4.82
N ILE A 117 5.71 -19.80 -4.12
CA ILE A 117 6.45 -19.01 -3.12
C ILE A 117 6.45 -19.77 -1.80
N SER A 118 7.53 -20.50 -1.57
CA SER A 118 7.80 -21.22 -0.34
C SER A 118 8.49 -20.31 0.70
N SER A 119 9.39 -20.86 1.53
CA SER A 119 10.11 -20.12 2.56
C SER A 119 11.43 -20.76 2.92
N ILE A 120 12.42 -19.95 3.27
CA ILE A 120 13.69 -20.45 3.84
C ILE A 120 13.49 -21.25 5.15
N LYS A 121 12.34 -21.12 5.81
CA LYS A 121 11.95 -21.93 6.98
C LYS A 121 11.93 -23.44 6.71
N VAL A 122 11.85 -23.85 5.45
CA VAL A 122 12.00 -25.25 5.04
C VAL A 122 13.42 -25.75 5.32
N ASN A 123 14.44 -24.91 5.16
CA ASN A 123 15.83 -25.27 5.46
C ASN A 123 16.10 -25.24 6.97
N GLY A 124 15.51 -24.27 7.69
CA GLY A 124 15.61 -24.17 9.14
C GLY A 124 15.51 -22.74 9.66
N GLU A 125 15.85 -22.56 10.94
CA GLU A 125 15.71 -21.28 11.67
C GLU A 125 16.97 -20.40 11.67
N GLY A 126 18.12 -20.97 11.32
CA GLY A 126 19.39 -20.25 11.29
C GLY A 126 20.56 -21.14 10.87
N THR A 127 21.67 -20.49 10.54
CA THR A 127 22.91 -21.14 10.10
C THR A 127 24.03 -20.88 11.09
N GLU A 128 25.02 -21.77 11.10
CA GLU A 128 26.34 -21.42 11.60
C GLU A 128 26.97 -20.38 10.66
N LEU A 129 27.79 -19.49 11.22
CA LEU A 129 28.43 -18.42 10.45
C LEU A 129 29.33 -19.02 9.36
N GLY A 130 29.15 -18.59 8.11
CA GLY A 130 29.88 -19.08 6.94
C GLY A 130 29.38 -20.41 6.37
N LYS A 131 28.36 -21.04 6.98
CA LYS A 131 27.73 -22.27 6.46
C LYS A 131 26.35 -21.97 5.90
N SER A 132 26.33 -21.30 4.75
CA SER A 132 25.09 -20.94 4.05
C SER A 132 24.27 -22.15 3.67
N TYR A 133 22.94 -22.02 3.75
CA TYR A 133 22.05 -23.00 3.14
C TYR A 133 22.14 -22.95 1.63
N THR A 134 22.25 -24.12 1.02
CA THR A 134 22.16 -24.35 -0.42
C THR A 134 20.84 -25.05 -0.76
N THR A 135 20.54 -25.21 -2.04
CA THR A 135 19.38 -26.00 -2.49
C THR A 135 19.48 -27.47 -2.09
N ASP A 136 20.70 -27.99 -1.95
CA ASP A 136 20.98 -29.38 -1.60
C ASP A 136 21.06 -29.61 -0.08
N SER A 137 20.99 -28.52 0.70
CA SER A 137 20.92 -28.61 2.16
C SER A 137 19.67 -29.37 2.58
N LYS A 138 19.86 -30.39 3.44
CA LYS A 138 18.76 -31.21 3.96
C LYS A 138 17.71 -30.31 4.66
N PRO A 139 16.44 -30.34 4.23
CA PRO A 139 15.36 -29.61 4.89
C PRO A 139 15.23 -30.01 6.37
N ASN A 140 15.01 -29.02 7.24
CA ASN A 140 14.79 -29.21 8.66
C ASN A 140 13.81 -28.15 9.21
N PRO A 141 12.55 -28.14 8.74
CA PRO A 141 11.56 -27.19 9.23
C PRO A 141 11.22 -27.46 10.70
N ILE A 142 11.15 -26.41 11.50
CA ILE A 142 10.90 -26.50 12.95
C ILE A 142 9.48 -26.01 13.28
N ASP A 143 9.06 -24.88 12.71
CA ASP A 143 7.75 -24.30 12.99
C ASP A 143 6.65 -24.89 12.09
N PRO A 144 5.37 -24.87 12.52
CA PRO A 144 4.27 -25.42 11.74
C PRO A 144 4.14 -24.83 10.34
N TYR A 145 4.51 -23.56 10.18
CA TYR A 145 4.55 -22.88 8.89
C TYR A 145 5.58 -23.50 7.96
N GLY A 146 6.83 -23.64 8.39
CA GLY A 146 7.91 -24.27 7.63
C GLY A 146 7.61 -25.72 7.27
N VAL A 147 7.01 -26.48 8.20
CA VAL A 147 6.57 -27.87 7.94
C VAL A 147 5.54 -27.91 6.83
N SER A 148 4.49 -27.08 6.92
CA SER A 148 3.43 -27.03 5.89
C SER A 148 3.97 -26.60 4.52
N LYS A 149 4.94 -25.67 4.47
CA LYS A 149 5.57 -25.27 3.21
C LYS A 149 6.40 -26.40 2.61
N TYR A 150 7.16 -27.13 3.43
CA TYR A 150 7.93 -28.28 2.95
C TYR A 150 7.03 -29.40 2.42
N GLU A 151 5.95 -29.74 3.13
CA GLU A 151 4.98 -30.75 2.69
C GLU A 151 4.33 -30.36 1.34
N ALA A 152 4.00 -29.07 1.17
CA ALA A 152 3.49 -28.55 -0.10
C ALA A 152 4.51 -28.66 -1.23
N GLU A 153 5.78 -28.32 -0.97
CA GLU A 153 6.87 -28.51 -1.95
C GLU A 153 6.97 -29.97 -2.41
N GLN A 154 6.96 -30.93 -1.48
CA GLN A 154 7.05 -32.35 -1.82
C GLN A 154 5.85 -32.82 -2.65
N GLY A 155 4.65 -32.38 -2.29
CA GLY A 155 3.45 -32.71 -3.05
C GLY A 155 3.46 -32.12 -4.46
N LEU A 156 3.90 -30.87 -4.62
CA LEU A 156 4.02 -30.20 -5.92
C LEU A 156 5.06 -30.89 -6.81
N LEU A 157 6.24 -31.24 -6.27
CA LEU A 157 7.28 -31.97 -7.01
C LEU A 157 6.77 -33.32 -7.49
N LYS A 158 6.02 -34.05 -6.66
CA LYS A 158 5.40 -35.33 -7.04
C LYS A 158 4.36 -35.17 -8.16
N ILE A 159 3.60 -34.07 -8.17
CA ILE A 159 2.69 -33.74 -9.28
C ILE A 159 3.51 -33.46 -10.55
N ALA A 160 4.59 -32.69 -10.46
CA ALA A 160 5.45 -32.38 -11.61
C ALA A 160 6.15 -33.62 -12.20
N GLU A 161 6.49 -34.61 -11.37
CA GLU A 161 7.08 -35.89 -11.82
C GLU A 161 6.09 -36.76 -12.61
N THR A 162 4.79 -36.62 -12.34
CA THR A 162 3.74 -37.51 -12.88
C THR A 162 2.83 -36.84 -13.91
N THR A 163 3.05 -35.55 -14.19
CA THR A 163 2.22 -34.74 -15.09
C THR A 163 3.09 -33.83 -15.96
N SER A 164 2.48 -33.04 -16.85
CA SER A 164 3.21 -32.06 -17.66
C SER A 164 3.40 -30.70 -16.96
N LEU A 165 2.92 -30.52 -15.73
CA LEU A 165 2.99 -29.25 -15.01
C LEU A 165 4.43 -28.99 -14.56
N GLU A 166 5.03 -27.90 -15.04
CA GLU A 166 6.34 -27.44 -14.58
C GLU A 166 6.19 -26.78 -13.20
N VAL A 167 6.99 -27.15 -12.21
CA VAL A 167 6.94 -26.54 -10.87
C VAL A 167 8.22 -25.77 -10.59
N VAL A 168 8.11 -24.51 -10.17
CA VAL A 168 9.26 -23.71 -9.70
C VAL A 168 9.05 -23.38 -8.24
N ILE A 169 9.97 -23.78 -7.37
CA ILE A 169 9.89 -23.50 -5.94
C ILE A 169 10.88 -22.42 -5.57
N ILE A 170 10.39 -21.35 -4.97
CA ILE A 170 11.21 -20.22 -4.52
C ILE A 170 11.17 -20.19 -2.99
N ARG A 171 12.33 -20.34 -2.34
CA ARG A 171 12.52 -20.20 -0.89
C ARG A 171 13.15 -18.84 -0.59
N PRO A 172 12.36 -17.75 -0.53
CA PRO A 172 12.89 -16.46 -0.16
C PRO A 172 13.36 -16.45 1.29
N THR A 173 14.43 -15.68 1.52
CA THR A 173 14.82 -15.25 2.88
C THR A 173 13.82 -14.22 3.42
N LEU A 174 14.15 -13.52 4.51
CA LEU A 174 13.25 -12.50 5.07
C LEU A 174 13.01 -11.39 4.04
N VAL A 175 11.78 -11.33 3.53
CA VAL A 175 11.38 -10.33 2.54
C VAL A 175 11.14 -8.99 3.22
N TYR A 176 11.77 -7.93 2.71
CA TYR A 176 11.60 -6.56 3.20
C TYR A 176 11.40 -5.57 2.06
N GLY A 177 10.99 -4.34 2.37
CA GLY A 177 10.69 -3.33 1.35
C GLY A 177 9.73 -2.27 1.86
N GLU A 178 9.19 -1.48 0.94
CA GLU A 178 8.18 -0.46 1.26
C GLU A 178 6.93 -1.08 1.87
N ASN A 179 6.33 -0.47 2.90
CA ASN A 179 5.15 -1.01 3.61
C ASN A 179 5.35 -2.37 4.30
N VAL A 180 6.60 -2.83 4.49
CA VAL A 180 6.91 -4.01 5.29
C VAL A 180 6.33 -3.88 6.71
N LYS A 181 5.86 -5.00 7.26
CA LYS A 181 5.26 -5.11 8.60
C LYS A 181 6.19 -5.83 9.58
N GLY A 182 5.70 -6.10 10.79
CA GLY A 182 6.41 -6.94 11.77
C GLY A 182 7.70 -6.32 12.30
N ASN A 183 8.73 -7.14 12.46
CA ASN A 183 9.98 -6.74 13.14
C ASN A 183 10.76 -5.66 12.39
N PHE A 184 10.80 -5.72 11.05
CA PHE A 184 11.49 -4.71 10.23
C PHE A 184 10.82 -3.34 10.39
N HIS A 185 9.47 -3.30 10.41
CA HIS A 185 8.71 -2.10 10.71
C HIS A 185 9.01 -1.56 12.12
N SER A 186 9.01 -2.43 13.13
CA SER A 186 9.32 -2.05 14.52
C SER A 186 10.71 -1.46 14.66
N LEU A 187 11.70 -2.02 13.94
CA LEU A 187 13.06 -1.51 13.89
C LEU A 187 13.10 -0.09 13.34
N MET A 188 12.54 0.14 12.13
CA MET A 188 12.45 1.49 11.55
C MET A 188 11.72 2.47 12.47
N LYS A 189 10.63 2.05 13.11
CA LYS A 189 9.85 2.87 14.03
C LYS A 189 10.64 3.33 15.24
N TRP A 190 11.36 2.44 15.91
CA TRP A 190 12.13 2.79 17.09
C TRP A 190 13.36 3.62 16.75
N THR A 191 14.03 3.31 15.63
CA THR A 191 15.13 4.11 15.11
C THR A 191 14.69 5.52 14.77
N TYR A 192 13.56 5.68 14.06
CA TYR A 192 13.01 6.99 13.72
C TYR A 192 12.63 7.82 14.95
N LYS A 193 12.12 7.16 16.00
CA LYS A 193 11.83 7.80 17.31
C LYS A 193 13.09 8.15 18.12
N GLY A 194 14.28 7.74 17.67
CA GLY A 194 15.54 7.98 18.36
C GLY A 194 15.66 7.20 19.68
N ILE A 195 14.99 6.05 19.79
CA ILE A 195 15.09 5.16 20.95
C ILE A 195 16.43 4.41 20.87
N PRO A 196 17.30 4.45 21.90
CA PRO A 196 18.55 3.71 21.90
C PRO A 196 18.30 2.19 21.94
N LEU A 197 18.53 1.50 20.83
CA LEU A 197 18.31 0.05 20.74
C LEU A 197 19.55 -0.73 21.21
N PRO A 198 19.39 -1.80 22.02
CA PRO A 198 20.51 -2.55 22.60
C PRO A 198 21.20 -3.51 21.63
N ILE A 199 21.23 -3.21 20.32
CA ILE A 199 21.64 -4.17 19.28
C ILE A 199 22.87 -3.71 18.46
N GLY A 200 23.48 -2.56 18.80
CA GLY A 200 24.66 -2.04 18.10
C GLY A 200 25.92 -2.91 18.25
N GLY A 201 25.95 -3.77 19.27
CA GLY A 201 27.03 -4.73 19.50
C GLY A 201 26.89 -6.04 18.72
N ILE A 202 25.79 -6.25 17.99
CA ILE A 202 25.55 -7.48 17.21
C ILE A 202 26.13 -7.31 15.79
N LYS A 203 27.45 -7.38 15.69
CA LYS A 203 28.21 -7.13 14.45
C LYS A 203 28.67 -8.41 13.73
N GLN A 204 28.74 -9.53 14.44
CA GLN A 204 29.32 -10.77 13.90
C GLN A 204 28.28 -11.70 13.27
N ASN A 205 26.99 -11.47 13.53
CA ASN A 205 25.96 -12.27 12.88
C ASN A 205 25.82 -11.83 11.42
N LEU A 206 25.41 -12.75 10.56
CA LEU A 206 25.16 -12.47 9.14
C LEU A 206 23.81 -13.02 8.75
N ARG A 207 22.99 -12.18 8.12
CA ARG A 207 21.67 -12.55 7.65
C ARG A 207 21.52 -12.19 6.18
N SER A 208 21.16 -13.17 5.37
CA SER A 208 20.64 -12.95 4.04
C SER A 208 19.22 -12.38 4.12
N LEU A 209 18.98 -11.31 3.39
CA LEU A 209 17.67 -10.68 3.23
C LEU A 209 17.35 -10.60 1.74
N VAL A 210 16.08 -10.47 1.39
CA VAL A 210 15.66 -10.22 0.00
C VAL A 210 14.70 -9.04 -0.05
N SER A 211 15.00 -8.05 -0.88
CA SER A 211 14.08 -6.96 -1.13
C SER A 211 12.87 -7.49 -1.92
N VAL A 212 11.69 -6.94 -1.67
CA VAL A 212 10.48 -7.31 -2.42
C VAL A 212 10.67 -7.04 -3.92
N ASP A 213 11.44 -6.00 -4.28
CA ASP A 213 11.76 -5.66 -5.66
C ASP A 213 12.61 -6.75 -6.33
N ASN A 214 13.68 -7.22 -5.67
CA ASN A 214 14.52 -8.31 -6.19
C ASN A 214 13.77 -9.65 -6.23
N LEU A 215 12.92 -9.94 -5.24
CA LEU A 215 12.09 -11.13 -5.25
C LEU A 215 11.10 -11.11 -6.42
N VAL A 216 10.44 -9.97 -6.67
CA VAL A 216 9.54 -9.80 -7.81
C VAL A 216 10.30 -9.98 -9.13
N ASP A 217 11.47 -9.37 -9.27
CA ASP A 217 12.33 -9.53 -10.45
C ASP A 217 12.71 -11.00 -10.70
N PHE A 218 13.03 -11.75 -9.64
CA PHE A 218 13.31 -13.18 -9.73
C PHE A 218 12.07 -14.01 -10.14
N ILE A 219 10.90 -13.68 -9.59
CA ILE A 219 9.63 -14.34 -9.95
C ILE A 219 9.33 -14.13 -11.43
N ILE A 220 9.46 -12.89 -11.93
CA ILE A 220 9.27 -12.57 -13.36
C ILE A 220 10.25 -13.37 -14.22
N THR A 221 11.53 -13.42 -13.83
CA THR A 221 12.55 -14.25 -14.50
C THR A 221 12.08 -15.70 -14.62
N CYS A 222 11.48 -16.25 -13.57
CA CYS A 222 10.98 -17.64 -13.55
C CYS A 222 9.72 -17.88 -14.39
N ILE A 223 9.00 -16.86 -14.87
CA ILE A 223 7.80 -17.06 -15.72
C ILE A 223 8.21 -17.69 -17.06
N GLU A 224 9.29 -17.20 -17.65
CA GLU A 224 9.67 -17.56 -19.03
C GLU A 224 10.96 -18.39 -19.10
N HIS A 225 11.85 -18.29 -18.11
CA HIS A 225 13.15 -18.96 -18.19
C HIS A 225 12.99 -20.49 -18.28
N LYS A 226 13.50 -21.08 -19.36
CA LYS A 226 13.34 -22.52 -19.68
C LYS A 226 13.96 -23.43 -18.60
N ASP A 227 15.09 -23.01 -18.04
CA ASP A 227 15.85 -23.81 -17.07
C ASP A 227 15.36 -23.61 -15.63
N ALA A 228 14.30 -22.82 -15.41
CA ALA A 228 13.67 -22.70 -14.09
C ALA A 228 12.73 -23.88 -13.78
N LYS A 229 12.33 -24.67 -14.79
CA LYS A 229 11.35 -25.74 -14.65
C LYS A 229 11.82 -26.82 -13.66
N ASN A 230 10.94 -27.24 -12.77
CA ASN A 230 11.18 -28.32 -11.79
C ASN A 230 12.36 -28.06 -10.85
N GLU A 231 12.70 -26.78 -10.64
CA GLU A 231 13.83 -26.38 -9.80
C GLU A 231 13.39 -25.73 -8.49
N VAL A 232 14.24 -25.91 -7.47
CA VAL A 232 14.17 -25.20 -6.19
C VAL A 232 15.27 -24.14 -6.16
N PHE A 233 14.91 -22.92 -5.77
CA PHE A 233 15.83 -21.78 -5.61
C PHE A 233 15.74 -21.18 -4.22
N LEU A 234 16.90 -20.88 -3.62
CA LEU A 234 17.01 -19.99 -2.46
C LEU A 234 17.37 -18.60 -2.96
N ILE A 235 16.72 -17.56 -2.45
CA ILE A 235 16.88 -16.19 -2.96
C ILE A 235 17.14 -15.18 -1.83
N SER A 236 18.12 -14.31 -2.08
CA SER A 236 18.56 -13.16 -1.29
C SER A 236 19.04 -12.04 -2.21
N ASP A 237 19.34 -10.88 -1.62
CA ASP A 237 19.99 -9.74 -2.28
C ASP A 237 21.50 -9.96 -2.51
N ASP A 238 22.00 -11.18 -2.31
CA ASP A 238 23.41 -11.56 -2.53
C ASP A 238 24.43 -10.82 -1.66
N ASN A 239 23.97 -10.21 -0.58
CA ASN A 239 24.83 -9.56 0.41
C ASN A 239 24.25 -9.74 1.81
N ASP A 240 24.98 -10.51 2.61
CA ASP A 240 24.64 -10.76 4.01
C ASP A 240 24.98 -9.55 4.86
N ILE A 241 24.09 -9.23 5.81
CA ILE A 241 24.22 -8.04 6.65
C ILE A 241 24.12 -8.41 8.12
N SER A 242 24.91 -7.74 8.97
CA SER A 242 24.79 -7.87 10.42
C SER A 242 23.59 -7.10 10.95
N THR A 243 23.13 -7.45 12.15
CA THR A 243 22.02 -6.74 12.79
C THR A 243 22.40 -5.27 13.09
N ALA A 244 23.67 -5.02 13.44
CA ALA A 244 24.18 -3.67 13.64
C ALA A 244 24.22 -2.87 12.33
N ASP A 245 24.69 -3.46 11.23
CA ASP A 245 24.79 -2.77 9.94
C ASP A 245 23.41 -2.54 9.32
N LEU A 246 22.47 -3.46 9.50
CA LEU A 246 21.07 -3.26 9.11
C LEU A 246 20.48 -2.00 9.79
N LEU A 247 20.75 -1.83 11.09
CA LEU A 247 20.29 -0.66 11.82
C LEU A 247 20.97 0.64 11.34
N GLU A 248 22.24 0.55 10.94
CA GLU A 248 22.97 1.67 10.35
C GLU A 248 22.35 2.09 9.00
N GLU A 249 22.10 1.14 8.09
CA GLU A 249 21.47 1.41 6.80
C GLU A 249 20.04 1.97 6.95
N ILE A 250 19.27 1.47 7.92
CA ILE A 250 17.96 2.03 8.27
C ILE A 250 18.11 3.48 8.75
N SER A 251 19.09 3.76 9.62
CA SER A 251 19.32 5.12 10.16
C SER A 251 19.67 6.11 9.05
N LYS A 252 20.52 5.69 8.10
CA LYS A 252 20.85 6.45 6.88
C LYS A 252 19.60 6.75 6.04
N GLY A 253 18.79 5.72 5.73
CA GLY A 253 17.57 5.90 4.93
C GLY A 253 16.49 6.77 5.61
N LEU A 254 16.41 6.74 6.95
CA LEU A 254 15.56 7.64 7.73
C LEU A 254 16.13 9.06 7.85
N GLY A 255 17.41 9.27 7.56
CA GLY A 255 18.11 10.53 7.81
C GLY A 255 18.10 10.92 9.29
N VAL A 256 18.32 9.95 10.18
CA VAL A 256 18.43 10.17 11.64
C VAL A 256 19.76 9.62 12.15
N LYS A 257 20.25 10.13 13.29
CA LYS A 257 21.46 9.58 13.93
C LYS A 257 21.19 8.20 14.50
N ASN A 258 22.06 7.24 14.21
CA ASN A 258 22.03 5.93 14.85
C ASN A 258 22.40 6.07 16.34
N LYS A 259 21.49 5.67 17.23
CA LYS A 259 21.67 5.73 18.71
C LYS A 259 21.80 4.33 19.33
N ALA A 260 22.14 3.32 18.54
CA ALA A 260 22.28 1.96 19.04
C ALA A 260 23.32 1.86 20.17
N LEU A 261 23.00 1.08 21.20
CA LEU A 261 23.94 0.76 22.27
C LEU A 261 24.77 -0.47 21.87
N ASN A 262 26.07 -0.39 22.08
CA ASN A 262 27.02 -1.47 21.77
C ASN A 262 27.01 -2.55 22.87
N ILE A 263 25.89 -3.23 23.02
CA ILE A 263 25.73 -4.32 24.01
C ILE A 263 26.13 -5.66 23.37
N PRO A 264 27.05 -6.43 23.97
CA PRO A 264 27.40 -7.76 23.49
C PRO A 264 26.19 -8.71 23.38
N PRO A 265 26.08 -9.53 22.30
CA PRO A 265 24.96 -10.46 22.11
C PRO A 265 24.71 -11.39 23.29
N LYS A 266 25.77 -11.83 23.99
CA LYS A 266 25.65 -12.68 25.19
C LYS A 266 24.81 -12.03 26.28
N LEU A 267 25.01 -10.73 26.55
CA LEU A 267 24.24 -10.01 27.57
C LEU A 267 22.78 -9.84 27.16
N ILE A 268 22.54 -9.54 25.88
CA ILE A 268 21.18 -9.43 25.32
C ILE A 268 20.43 -10.76 25.48
N ASN A 269 21.06 -11.87 25.10
CA ASN A 269 20.46 -13.20 25.16
C ASN A 269 20.17 -13.62 26.60
N THR A 270 21.08 -13.37 27.55
CA THR A 270 20.86 -13.68 28.97
C THR A 270 19.70 -12.86 29.54
N ALA A 271 19.68 -11.54 29.30
CA ALA A 271 18.62 -10.66 29.79
C ALA A 271 17.26 -10.96 29.14
N ALA A 272 17.23 -11.33 27.86
CA ALA A 272 16.00 -11.74 27.20
C ALA A 272 15.50 -13.10 27.72
N GLY A 273 16.40 -14.01 28.09
CA GLY A 273 16.06 -15.29 28.70
C GLY A 273 15.28 -15.15 30.00
N THR A 274 15.72 -14.24 30.89
CA THR A 274 15.02 -13.98 32.17
C THR A 274 13.65 -13.34 31.99
N LEU A 275 13.42 -12.64 30.87
CA LEU A 275 12.15 -12.01 30.52
C LEU A 275 11.23 -12.90 29.66
N GLY A 276 11.59 -14.17 29.42
CA GLY A 276 10.81 -15.08 28.57
C GLY A 276 10.84 -14.73 27.08
N LYS A 277 11.81 -13.93 26.63
CA LYS A 277 11.96 -13.42 25.25
C LYS A 277 13.17 -13.99 24.51
N SER A 278 13.65 -15.17 24.92
CA SER A 278 14.83 -15.84 24.35
C SER A 278 14.74 -16.04 22.83
N SER A 279 13.57 -16.42 22.31
CA SER A 279 13.35 -16.66 20.87
C SER A 279 13.48 -15.38 20.01
N VAL A 280 13.19 -14.21 20.57
CA VAL A 280 13.38 -12.93 19.86
C VAL A 280 14.86 -12.56 19.84
N ALA A 281 15.55 -12.71 20.97
CA ALA A 281 16.97 -12.40 21.07
C ALA A 281 17.84 -13.33 20.22
N GLN A 282 17.50 -14.62 20.16
CA GLN A 282 18.17 -15.59 19.29
C GLN A 282 17.97 -15.26 17.81
N ARG A 283 16.75 -14.84 17.39
CA ARG A 283 16.51 -14.40 16.01
C ARG A 283 17.26 -13.11 15.66
N LEU A 284 17.41 -12.18 16.60
CA LEU A 284 18.16 -10.94 16.40
C LEU A 284 19.68 -11.17 16.37
N SER A 285 20.19 -12.08 17.19
CA SER A 285 21.63 -12.33 17.34
C SER A 285 22.15 -13.47 16.46
N GLY A 286 21.25 -14.29 15.93
CA GLY A 286 21.58 -15.46 15.10
C GLY A 286 21.83 -15.09 13.64
N SER A 287 22.52 -16.00 12.96
CA SER A 287 22.81 -15.92 11.53
C SER A 287 21.84 -16.77 10.72
N LEU A 288 21.59 -16.39 9.48
CA LEU A 288 20.83 -17.18 8.51
C LEU A 288 21.32 -16.75 7.13
N GLN A 289 22.19 -17.55 6.55
CA GLN A 289 22.83 -17.26 5.27
C GLN A 289 22.35 -18.23 4.20
N VAL A 290 22.19 -17.76 2.97
CA VAL A 290 21.80 -18.59 1.82
C VAL A 290 22.74 -18.38 0.66
N ASP A 291 23.00 -19.45 -0.07
CA ASP A 291 23.76 -19.43 -1.31
C ASP A 291 22.79 -19.35 -2.50
N ILE A 292 22.94 -18.30 -3.32
CA ILE A 292 22.11 -18.06 -4.51
C ILE A 292 22.82 -18.43 -5.82
N SER A 293 23.96 -19.14 -5.76
CA SER A 293 24.78 -19.49 -6.93
C SER A 293 23.99 -20.30 -7.95
N LYS A 294 23.02 -21.11 -7.54
CA LYS A 294 22.14 -21.81 -8.48
C LYS A 294 21.34 -20.85 -9.36
N ALA A 295 20.74 -19.82 -8.78
CA ALA A 295 20.00 -18.81 -9.55
C ALA A 295 20.93 -18.06 -10.52
N LYS A 296 22.15 -17.74 -10.09
CA LYS A 296 23.18 -17.10 -10.92
C LYS A 296 23.64 -17.98 -12.08
N ASN A 297 23.97 -19.23 -11.79
CA ASN A 297 24.61 -20.12 -12.75
C ASN A 297 23.59 -20.72 -13.72
N LEU A 298 22.39 -21.06 -13.24
CA LEU A 298 21.35 -21.71 -14.05
C LEU A 298 20.50 -20.71 -14.83
N LEU A 299 20.16 -19.56 -14.22
CA LEU A 299 19.25 -18.58 -14.82
C LEU A 299 19.95 -17.28 -15.26
N GLY A 300 21.26 -17.15 -15.02
CA GLY A 300 21.98 -15.88 -15.22
C GLY A 300 21.50 -14.76 -14.30
N TRP A 301 20.68 -15.06 -13.29
CA TRP A 301 20.00 -14.05 -12.49
C TRP A 301 20.91 -13.48 -11.41
N LYS A 302 20.87 -12.16 -11.24
CA LYS A 302 21.51 -11.44 -10.13
C LYS A 302 20.52 -10.40 -9.59
N PRO A 303 20.55 -10.09 -8.28
CA PRO A 303 19.72 -9.04 -7.72
C PRO A 303 19.93 -7.72 -8.46
N LYS A 304 18.82 -7.08 -8.84
CA LYS A 304 18.82 -5.80 -9.56
C LYS A 304 19.20 -4.63 -8.68
N TYR A 305 18.83 -4.69 -7.40
CA TYR A 305 19.10 -3.66 -6.40
C TYR A 305 19.98 -4.21 -5.30
N SER A 306 20.91 -3.41 -4.78
CA SER A 306 21.72 -3.83 -3.64
C SER A 306 20.91 -3.85 -2.33
N THR A 307 21.41 -4.60 -1.33
CA THR A 307 20.83 -4.65 0.01
C THR A 307 20.75 -3.24 0.65
N SER A 308 21.82 -2.45 0.54
CA SER A 308 21.88 -1.09 1.11
C SER A 308 20.85 -0.15 0.48
N GLU A 309 20.79 -0.09 -0.86
CA GLU A 309 19.82 0.75 -1.58
C GLU A 309 18.38 0.38 -1.23
N SER A 310 18.09 -0.92 -1.18
CA SER A 310 16.77 -1.44 -0.88
C SER A 310 16.34 -1.14 0.58
N ILE A 311 17.25 -1.26 1.55
CA ILE A 311 16.98 -0.92 2.96
C ILE A 311 16.71 0.58 3.07
N GLN A 312 17.55 1.41 2.47
CA GLN A 312 17.40 2.85 2.53
C GLN A 312 16.11 3.32 1.83
N LYS A 313 15.73 2.70 0.70
CA LYS A 313 14.44 2.92 0.03
C LYS A 313 13.26 2.61 0.95
N ALA A 314 13.26 1.45 1.60
CA ALA A 314 12.22 1.06 2.55
C ALA A 314 12.12 2.04 3.74
N ALA A 315 13.27 2.44 4.30
CA ALA A 315 13.36 3.42 5.38
C ALA A 315 12.85 4.82 4.96
N LYS A 316 13.22 5.29 3.77
CA LYS A 316 12.75 6.55 3.21
C LYS A 316 11.22 6.54 3.02
N SER A 317 10.68 5.47 2.45
CA SER A 317 9.23 5.27 2.30
C SER A 317 8.51 5.25 3.66
N TYR A 318 9.07 4.57 4.67
CA TYR A 318 8.55 4.60 6.03
C TYR A 318 8.51 6.04 6.60
N LYS A 319 9.60 6.80 6.49
CA LYS A 319 9.64 8.20 6.94
C LYS A 319 8.59 9.05 6.24
N LEU A 320 8.47 8.92 4.92
CA LEU A 320 7.47 9.63 4.13
C LEU A 320 6.05 9.29 4.55
N ASN A 321 5.77 8.03 4.92
CA ASN A 321 4.46 7.60 5.42
C ASN A 321 4.17 8.05 6.86
N VAL A 322 5.19 8.15 7.72
CA VAL A 322 5.02 8.66 9.08
C VAL A 322 4.87 10.18 9.11
N MET A 323 5.59 10.88 8.23
CA MET A 323 5.46 12.32 8.00
C MET A 323 4.22 12.66 7.18
N ALA A 324 3.56 11.66 6.58
CA ALA A 324 2.29 11.87 5.91
C ALA A 324 1.25 12.30 6.95
N PRO A 325 0.44 13.31 6.64
CA PRO A 325 -0.54 13.85 7.56
C PRO A 325 -1.59 12.81 7.97
N LYS A 326 -1.65 12.50 9.27
CA LYS A 326 -2.66 11.59 9.87
C LYS A 326 -4.08 12.18 9.96
N SER A 327 -4.26 13.40 9.49
CA SER A 327 -5.45 14.24 9.68
C SER A 327 -6.80 13.54 9.48
N MET A 328 -6.92 12.72 8.42
CA MET A 328 -8.23 12.33 7.92
C MET A 328 -8.97 11.29 8.75
N THR A 329 -8.28 10.42 9.49
CA THR A 329 -8.96 9.26 10.12
C THR A 329 -9.83 9.69 11.30
N LEU A 330 -9.42 10.71 12.07
CA LEU A 330 -10.21 11.22 13.20
C LEU A 330 -11.32 12.18 12.77
N GLN A 331 -11.17 12.82 11.61
CA GLN A 331 -12.12 13.79 11.06
C GLN A 331 -13.33 13.13 10.44
N ARG A 332 -13.17 11.94 9.84
CA ARG A 332 -14.24 11.34 9.04
C ARG A 332 -15.57 11.13 9.78
N PRO A 333 -15.60 10.64 11.04
CA PRO A 333 -16.85 10.55 11.79
C PRO A 333 -17.50 11.92 12.05
N LEU A 334 -16.70 12.94 12.35
CA LEU A 334 -17.16 14.32 12.57
C LEU A 334 -17.69 14.94 11.27
N ASP A 335 -16.99 14.74 10.16
CA ASP A 335 -17.42 15.19 8.83
C ASP A 335 -18.79 14.63 8.46
N ILE A 336 -18.99 13.31 8.65
CA ILE A 336 -20.27 12.66 8.38
C ILE A 336 -21.36 13.22 9.29
N MET A 337 -21.10 13.29 10.60
CA MET A 337 -22.07 13.78 11.59
C MET A 337 -22.50 15.23 11.33
N PHE A 338 -21.54 16.14 11.13
CA PHE A 338 -21.82 17.56 10.90
C PHE A 338 -22.42 17.80 9.51
N SER A 339 -22.02 17.06 8.48
CA SER A 339 -22.61 17.21 7.14
C SER A 339 -24.05 16.69 7.08
N ALA A 340 -24.33 15.55 7.71
CA ALA A 340 -25.70 15.02 7.80
C ALA A 340 -26.61 15.99 8.58
N THR A 341 -26.15 16.45 9.75
CA THR A 341 -26.89 17.43 10.57
C THR A 341 -27.09 18.74 9.80
N GLY A 342 -26.04 19.25 9.15
CA GLY A 342 -26.09 20.47 8.35
C GLY A 342 -27.08 20.39 7.20
N LEU A 343 -27.12 19.27 6.47
CA LEU A 343 -28.10 19.05 5.39
C LEU A 343 -29.54 19.00 5.91
N ILE A 344 -29.79 18.34 7.04
CA ILE A 344 -31.13 18.28 7.65
C ILE A 344 -31.58 19.68 8.06
N VAL A 345 -30.76 20.40 8.81
CA VAL A 345 -31.07 21.74 9.32
C VAL A 345 -31.21 22.75 8.17
N ALA A 346 -30.36 22.67 7.15
CA ALA A 346 -30.40 23.57 6.01
C ALA A 346 -31.48 23.17 4.98
N SER A 347 -32.14 22.02 5.10
CA SER A 347 -33.04 21.50 4.06
C SER A 347 -34.15 22.47 3.61
N PRO A 348 -34.83 23.24 4.49
CA PRO A 348 -35.86 24.19 4.04
C PRO A 348 -35.26 25.30 3.16
N LEU A 349 -34.07 25.78 3.54
CA LEU A 349 -33.33 26.79 2.79
C LEU A 349 -32.82 26.24 1.45
N LEU A 350 -32.27 25.02 1.43
CA LEU A 350 -31.79 24.37 0.21
C LEU A 350 -32.93 24.15 -0.79
N ILE A 351 -34.10 23.71 -0.32
CA ILE A 351 -35.30 23.55 -1.15
C ILE A 351 -35.75 24.89 -1.71
N GLY A 352 -35.85 25.93 -0.87
CA GLY A 352 -36.21 27.28 -1.30
C GLY A 352 -35.24 27.86 -2.34
N ALA A 353 -33.94 27.76 -2.10
CA ALA A 353 -32.90 28.19 -3.03
C ALA A 353 -32.95 27.42 -4.36
N THR A 354 -33.26 26.12 -4.32
CA THR A 354 -33.44 25.28 -5.51
C THR A 354 -34.65 25.75 -6.32
N ALA A 355 -35.80 25.98 -5.67
CA ALA A 355 -37.01 26.46 -6.34
C ALA A 355 -36.79 27.84 -7.00
N ILE A 356 -36.22 28.80 -6.27
CA ILE A 356 -35.95 30.15 -6.80
C ILE A 356 -34.91 30.06 -7.94
N GLY A 357 -33.84 29.29 -7.75
CA GLY A 357 -32.79 29.14 -8.76
C GLY A 357 -33.29 28.44 -10.03
N TYR A 358 -34.26 27.53 -9.92
CA TYR A 358 -34.93 26.91 -11.07
C TYR A 358 -35.77 27.93 -11.84
N LEU A 359 -36.49 28.81 -11.15
CA LEU A 359 -37.25 29.89 -11.78
C LEU A 359 -36.33 30.94 -12.43
N ASP A 360 -35.12 31.17 -11.91
CA ASP A 360 -34.16 32.16 -12.42
C ASP A 360 -33.34 31.65 -13.61
N THR A 361 -32.86 30.40 -13.54
CA THR A 361 -31.87 29.88 -14.51
C THR A 361 -32.23 28.55 -15.15
N GLY A 362 -33.31 27.89 -14.74
CA GLY A 362 -33.66 26.51 -15.14
C GLY A 362 -32.71 25.41 -14.62
N SER A 363 -31.57 25.79 -14.04
CA SER A 363 -30.52 24.89 -13.56
C SER A 363 -29.94 25.42 -12.24
N PRO A 364 -30.62 25.20 -11.09
CA PRO A 364 -30.22 25.78 -9.80
C PRO A 364 -28.88 25.26 -9.29
N LEU A 365 -28.44 24.09 -9.73
CA LEU A 365 -27.16 23.49 -9.35
C LEU A 365 -26.11 23.72 -10.43
N PHE A 366 -24.89 23.96 -9.98
CA PHE A 366 -23.69 23.99 -10.79
C PHE A 366 -22.79 22.83 -10.34
N ILE A 367 -22.49 21.93 -11.28
CA ILE A 367 -21.66 20.76 -11.06
C ILE A 367 -20.41 20.92 -11.93
N GLN A 368 -19.24 20.80 -11.31
CA GLN A 368 -17.97 20.99 -12.01
C GLN A 368 -16.94 19.96 -11.57
N GLU A 369 -16.17 19.46 -12.52
CA GLU A 369 -15.07 18.55 -12.25
C GLU A 369 -13.88 19.28 -11.60
N ARG A 370 -13.32 18.69 -10.55
CA ARG A 370 -12.24 19.25 -9.74
C ARG A 370 -11.20 18.19 -9.43
N VAL A 371 -9.99 18.64 -9.14
CA VAL A 371 -8.89 17.78 -8.70
C VAL A 371 -9.14 17.36 -7.26
N GLY A 372 -9.31 16.06 -7.04
CA GLY A 372 -9.53 15.44 -5.73
C GLY A 372 -8.26 14.80 -5.16
N LYS A 373 -8.48 13.94 -4.16
CA LYS A 373 -7.41 13.14 -3.55
C LYS A 373 -6.73 12.25 -4.60
N ASP A 374 -5.42 12.08 -4.49
CA ASP A 374 -4.58 11.32 -5.42
C ASP A 374 -4.72 11.86 -6.87
N GLN A 375 -5.03 13.16 -6.99
CA GLN A 375 -5.35 13.86 -8.25
C GLN A 375 -6.53 13.27 -9.04
N LYS A 376 -7.36 12.43 -8.42
CA LYS A 376 -8.53 11.84 -9.09
C LYS A 376 -9.63 12.88 -9.29
N PRO A 377 -10.31 12.92 -10.45
CA PRO A 377 -11.41 13.83 -10.69
C PRO A 377 -12.61 13.50 -9.80
N PHE A 378 -13.29 14.54 -9.31
CA PHE A 378 -14.61 14.41 -8.68
C PHE A 378 -15.53 15.57 -9.07
N LYS A 379 -16.85 15.36 -8.93
CA LYS A 379 -17.88 16.35 -9.29
C LYS A 379 -18.27 17.19 -8.08
N LEU A 380 -17.73 18.40 -7.99
CA LEU A 380 -18.10 19.36 -6.95
C LEU A 380 -19.50 19.92 -7.21
N ILE A 381 -20.36 19.92 -6.19
CA ILE A 381 -21.75 20.37 -6.26
C ILE A 381 -21.89 21.70 -5.52
N LYS A 382 -22.42 22.73 -6.17
CA LYS A 382 -22.76 24.00 -5.53
C LYS A 382 -24.02 24.61 -6.15
N PHE A 383 -24.61 25.62 -5.52
CA PHE A 383 -25.64 26.40 -6.20
C PHE A 383 -25.04 27.21 -7.34
N ARG A 384 -25.81 27.31 -8.42
CA ARG A 384 -25.48 28.18 -9.54
C ARG A 384 -25.66 29.63 -9.11
N THR A 385 -24.59 30.41 -9.26
CA THR A 385 -24.58 31.83 -8.90
C THR A 385 -24.35 32.74 -10.12
N MET A 386 -24.15 32.16 -11.31
CA MET A 386 -23.90 32.85 -12.57
C MET A 386 -24.84 32.36 -13.67
N LYS A 387 -25.01 33.16 -14.72
CA LYS A 387 -25.79 32.77 -15.90
C LYS A 387 -25.24 31.49 -16.55
N VAL A 388 -26.10 30.74 -17.24
CA VAL A 388 -25.74 29.45 -17.86
C VAL A 388 -24.70 29.60 -18.98
N THR A 389 -24.65 30.77 -19.63
CA THR A 389 -23.76 31.08 -20.75
C THR A 389 -22.32 31.44 -20.35
N THR A 390 -21.97 31.40 -19.06
CA THR A 390 -20.63 31.76 -18.56
C THR A 390 -19.66 30.58 -18.65
N GLU A 391 -18.46 30.80 -19.18
CA GLU A 391 -17.41 29.77 -19.26
C GLU A 391 -16.93 29.29 -17.87
N SER A 392 -16.54 28.01 -17.80
CA SER A 392 -16.07 27.36 -16.58
C SER A 392 -14.59 27.65 -16.28
N VAL A 393 -14.24 28.92 -16.17
CA VAL A 393 -12.88 29.42 -15.87
C VAL A 393 -12.73 29.85 -14.39
N ALA A 394 -11.51 30.18 -13.97
CA ALA A 394 -11.25 30.64 -12.60
C ALA A 394 -12.06 31.90 -12.26
N SER A 395 -12.59 31.99 -11.04
CA SER A 395 -13.51 33.06 -10.65
C SER A 395 -12.97 34.48 -10.85
N HIS A 396 -11.64 34.68 -10.70
CA HIS A 396 -10.98 35.97 -10.88
C HIS A 396 -10.88 36.42 -12.36
N LEU A 397 -11.22 35.55 -13.31
CA LEU A 397 -11.16 35.82 -14.75
C LEU A 397 -12.53 36.21 -15.34
N VAL A 398 -13.59 36.27 -14.52
CA VAL A 398 -14.96 36.50 -15.01
C VAL A 398 -15.53 37.83 -14.54
N ASP A 399 -16.19 38.56 -15.45
CA ASP A 399 -16.82 39.85 -15.18
C ASP A 399 -18.05 39.77 -14.25
N ASN A 400 -18.18 40.74 -13.35
CA ASN A 400 -19.20 40.82 -12.29
C ASN A 400 -20.65 40.91 -12.84
N THR A 401 -20.81 41.27 -14.12
CA THR A 401 -22.09 41.35 -14.84
C THR A 401 -22.79 39.99 -15.03
N SER A 402 -22.07 38.89 -14.82
CA SER A 402 -22.56 37.51 -15.03
C SER A 402 -23.29 36.89 -13.83
N ILE A 403 -23.34 37.57 -12.68
CA ILE A 403 -23.89 37.05 -11.41
C ILE A 403 -25.40 37.29 -11.32
N THR A 404 -26.19 36.26 -10.95
CA THR A 404 -27.65 36.42 -10.80
C THR A 404 -28.03 37.12 -9.50
N LYS A 405 -29.28 37.62 -9.38
CA LYS A 405 -29.75 38.30 -8.17
C LYS A 405 -29.70 37.38 -6.94
N LEU A 406 -30.19 36.14 -7.10
CA LEU A 406 -30.07 35.10 -6.08
C LEU A 406 -28.59 34.76 -5.84
N GLY A 407 -27.79 34.66 -6.90
CA GLY A 407 -26.36 34.39 -6.83
C GLY A 407 -25.58 35.36 -5.96
N LYS A 408 -25.92 36.66 -6.00
CA LYS A 408 -25.32 37.68 -5.11
C LYS A 408 -25.57 37.37 -3.63
N VAL A 409 -26.79 36.98 -3.27
CA VAL A 409 -27.16 36.63 -1.89
C VAL A 409 -26.44 35.35 -1.46
N LEU A 410 -26.49 34.31 -2.29
CA LEU A 410 -25.88 33.01 -1.99
C LEU A 410 -24.37 33.13 -1.78
N ARG A 411 -23.66 33.89 -2.62
CA ARG A 411 -22.22 34.15 -2.44
C ARG A 411 -21.90 34.96 -1.19
N LYS A 412 -22.67 36.02 -0.92
CA LYS A 412 -22.47 36.87 0.26
C LYS A 412 -22.62 36.08 1.57
N THR A 413 -23.52 35.12 1.57
CA THR A 413 -23.84 34.28 2.73
C THR A 413 -23.12 32.93 2.74
N LYS A 414 -22.32 32.62 1.70
CA LYS A 414 -21.69 31.31 1.44
C LYS A 414 -22.66 30.13 1.36
N LEU A 415 -23.95 30.41 1.20
CA LEU A 415 -24.97 29.38 1.07
C LEU A 415 -24.84 28.62 -0.26
N ASP A 416 -24.12 29.19 -1.24
CA ASP A 416 -23.84 28.51 -2.51
C ASP A 416 -23.01 27.24 -2.33
N GLU A 417 -22.18 27.14 -1.28
CA GLU A 417 -21.30 26.00 -1.04
C GLU A 417 -21.95 24.90 -0.19
N LEU A 418 -23.11 25.14 0.43
CA LEU A 418 -23.79 24.12 1.26
C LEU A 418 -24.10 22.79 0.54
N PRO A 419 -24.43 22.75 -0.76
CA PRO A 419 -24.59 21.47 -1.47
C PRO A 419 -23.33 20.57 -1.45
N GLN A 420 -22.14 21.12 -1.19
CA GLN A 420 -20.89 20.35 -1.05
C GLN A 420 -20.92 19.40 0.16
N LEU A 421 -21.81 19.60 1.13
CA LEU A 421 -22.03 18.63 2.21
C LEU A 421 -22.40 17.24 1.67
N ILE A 422 -23.02 17.16 0.49
CA ILE A 422 -23.29 15.90 -0.21
C ILE A 422 -21.97 15.23 -0.64
N ASN A 423 -21.01 15.98 -1.18
CA ASN A 423 -19.69 15.47 -1.53
C ASN A 423 -18.94 14.95 -0.29
N VAL A 424 -19.12 15.62 0.86
CA VAL A 424 -18.56 15.15 2.13
C VAL A 424 -19.17 13.81 2.52
N LEU A 425 -20.49 13.65 2.47
CA LEU A 425 -21.14 12.36 2.78
C LEU A 425 -20.68 11.23 1.83
N LYS A 426 -20.49 11.53 0.53
CA LYS A 426 -19.94 10.58 -0.47
C LYS A 426 -18.49 10.17 -0.23
N GLY A 427 -17.74 10.94 0.57
CA GLY A 427 -16.31 10.69 0.80
C GLY A 427 -15.40 11.29 -0.25
N GLU A 428 -15.91 12.19 -1.07
CA GLU A 428 -15.15 12.93 -2.10
C GLU A 428 -14.48 14.19 -1.50
N MET A 429 -15.04 14.71 -0.40
CA MET A 429 -14.55 15.90 0.31
C MET A 429 -14.54 15.70 1.84
N SER A 430 -13.86 16.58 2.54
CA SER A 430 -13.94 16.81 3.99
C SER A 430 -14.57 18.18 4.29
N LEU A 431 -15.04 18.42 5.51
CA LEU A 431 -15.41 19.78 5.92
C LEU A 431 -14.19 20.70 5.95
N VAL A 432 -13.05 20.16 6.42
CA VAL A 432 -11.80 20.90 6.62
C VAL A 432 -10.68 20.28 5.80
N GLY A 433 -10.16 21.02 4.84
CA GLY A 433 -9.11 20.53 3.94
C GLY A 433 -8.75 21.56 2.87
N PRO A 434 -7.75 21.26 2.01
CA PRO A 434 -7.35 22.13 0.92
C PRO A 434 -8.51 22.36 -0.05
N ARG A 435 -8.76 23.60 -0.45
CA ARG A 435 -9.85 23.89 -1.39
C ARG A 435 -9.54 23.29 -2.77
N PRO A 436 -10.47 22.58 -3.42
CA PRO A 436 -10.20 21.85 -4.65
C PRO A 436 -9.98 22.80 -5.85
N ASN A 437 -8.88 22.60 -6.58
CA ASN A 437 -8.54 23.38 -7.77
C ASN A 437 -9.11 22.76 -9.06
N LEU A 438 -9.04 23.52 -10.15
CA LEU A 438 -9.38 23.07 -11.50
C LEU A 438 -8.20 22.36 -12.16
N PHE A 439 -8.50 21.49 -13.12
CA PHE A 439 -7.49 20.78 -13.93
C PHE A 439 -6.67 21.71 -14.84
N ASN A 440 -7.18 22.90 -15.17
CA ASN A 440 -6.44 23.89 -15.95
C ASN A 440 -5.42 24.70 -15.13
N GLN A 441 -5.34 24.51 -13.81
CA GLN A 441 -4.40 25.20 -12.92
C GLN A 441 -3.11 24.37 -12.75
N LYS A 442 -2.36 24.18 -13.84
CA LYS A 442 -1.19 23.27 -13.89
C LYS A 442 -0.12 23.62 -12.85
N ASP A 443 0.24 24.89 -12.71
CA ASP A 443 1.27 25.34 -11.76
C ASP A 443 0.89 25.03 -10.30
N LEU A 444 -0.40 25.16 -9.97
CA LEU A 444 -0.91 24.81 -8.64
C LEU A 444 -0.95 23.31 -8.43
N ILE A 445 -1.24 22.51 -9.47
CA ILE A 445 -1.16 21.05 -9.39
C ILE A 445 0.26 20.62 -9.08
N GLU A 446 1.23 21.14 -9.80
CA GLU A 446 2.64 20.81 -9.58
C GLU A 446 3.10 21.22 -8.16
N ALA A 447 2.82 22.45 -7.74
CA ALA A 447 3.21 22.94 -6.41
C ALA A 447 2.58 22.11 -5.27
N ARG A 448 1.31 21.72 -5.41
CA ARG A 448 0.61 20.88 -4.41
C ARG A 448 1.12 19.45 -4.39
N GLU A 449 1.45 18.89 -5.55
CA GLU A 449 1.99 17.53 -5.66
C GLU A 449 3.36 17.42 -4.99
N GLN A 450 4.26 18.39 -5.25
CA GLN A 450 5.58 18.45 -4.59
C GLN A 450 5.47 18.48 -3.05
N MET A 451 4.40 19.09 -2.53
CA MET A 451 4.13 19.18 -1.09
C MET A 451 3.21 18.08 -0.56
N ARG A 452 2.78 17.14 -1.41
CA ARG A 452 1.85 16.04 -1.08
C ARG A 452 0.52 16.51 -0.49
N VAL A 453 0.00 17.61 -1.01
CA VAL A 453 -1.30 18.16 -0.61
C VAL A 453 -2.44 17.26 -1.12
N TYR A 454 -2.26 16.55 -2.23
CA TYR A 454 -3.27 15.64 -2.79
C TYR A 454 -3.40 14.31 -2.05
N ASP A 455 -2.56 14.05 -1.04
CA ASP A 455 -2.67 12.85 -0.19
C ASP A 455 -3.91 12.88 0.72
N VAL A 456 -4.53 14.06 0.87
CA VAL A 456 -5.73 14.27 1.69
C VAL A 456 -6.95 14.63 0.86
N LEU A 457 -8.15 14.43 1.42
CA LEU A 457 -9.39 14.87 0.80
C LEU A 457 -9.42 16.41 0.71
N PRO A 458 -9.90 16.97 -0.40
CA PRO A 458 -10.17 18.40 -0.48
C PRO A 458 -11.26 18.81 0.52
N GLY A 459 -11.21 20.06 0.96
CA GLY A 459 -12.10 20.63 1.96
C GLY A 459 -13.08 21.66 1.41
N ILE A 460 -14.20 21.84 2.11
CA ILE A 460 -15.08 23.00 1.92
C ILE A 460 -14.38 24.27 2.43
N THR A 461 -13.76 24.18 3.62
CA THR A 461 -12.97 25.27 4.22
C THR A 461 -11.53 24.83 4.48
N GLY A 462 -10.60 25.77 4.36
CA GLY A 462 -9.18 25.53 4.64
C GLY A 462 -8.45 26.76 5.17
N LEU A 463 -7.28 26.55 5.76
CA LEU A 463 -6.45 27.60 6.33
C LEU A 463 -6.00 28.62 5.29
N ALA A 464 -5.66 28.19 4.08
CA ALA A 464 -5.29 29.09 2.98
C ALA A 464 -6.43 30.07 2.67
N GLN A 465 -7.65 29.55 2.53
CA GLN A 465 -8.86 30.35 2.33
C GLN A 465 -9.10 31.32 3.48
N LEU A 466 -8.99 30.86 4.74
CA LEU A 466 -9.13 31.70 5.94
C LEU A 466 -8.04 32.77 6.07
N SER A 467 -6.86 32.50 5.52
CA SER A 467 -5.73 33.44 5.47
C SER A 467 -5.80 34.41 4.28
N GLY A 468 -6.87 34.35 3.46
CA GLY A 468 -7.05 35.19 2.29
C GLY A 468 -6.05 34.93 1.15
N ILE A 469 -5.51 33.71 1.07
CA ILE A 469 -4.58 33.31 0.00
C ILE A 469 -5.40 32.80 -1.18
N ASP A 470 -5.24 33.45 -2.33
CA ASP A 470 -5.92 33.14 -3.60
C ASP A 470 -5.15 32.09 -4.41
N MET A 471 -5.88 31.31 -5.22
CA MET A 471 -5.31 30.29 -6.12
C MET A 471 -4.36 30.81 -7.20
N SER A 472 -4.31 32.12 -7.42
CA SER A 472 -3.33 32.82 -8.26
C SER A 472 -1.92 32.87 -7.67
N THR A 473 -1.72 32.40 -6.43
CA THR A 473 -0.39 32.27 -5.80
C THR A 473 -0.02 30.81 -5.48
N PRO A 474 0.25 29.96 -6.50
CA PRO A 474 0.41 28.51 -6.36
C PRO A 474 1.32 28.05 -5.22
N GLU A 475 2.56 28.54 -5.15
CA GLU A 475 3.55 28.10 -4.16
C GLU A 475 3.14 28.47 -2.74
N ARG A 476 2.67 29.72 -2.55
CA ARG A 476 2.24 30.23 -1.26
C ARG A 476 1.01 29.47 -0.76
N LEU A 477 0.09 29.15 -1.66
CA LEU A 477 -1.10 28.38 -1.36
C LEU A 477 -0.75 26.93 -0.99
N ALA A 478 0.07 26.25 -1.79
CA ALA A 478 0.53 24.89 -1.51
C ALA A 478 1.22 24.79 -0.15
N LYS A 479 2.09 25.76 0.18
CA LYS A 479 2.75 25.84 1.49
C LYS A 479 1.77 25.99 2.64
N LYS A 480 0.74 26.84 2.49
CA LYS A 480 -0.26 27.07 3.54
C LYS A 480 -1.20 25.87 3.71
N ASP A 481 -1.56 25.21 2.61
CA ASP A 481 -2.31 23.95 2.63
C ASP A 481 -1.51 22.87 3.36
N LYS A 482 -0.21 22.74 3.07
CA LYS A 482 0.67 21.81 3.76
C LYS A 482 0.80 22.12 5.26
N GLU A 483 0.94 23.40 5.63
CA GLU A 483 0.95 23.84 7.03
C GLU A 483 -0.33 23.43 7.78
N MET A 484 -1.49 23.61 7.15
CA MET A 484 -2.76 23.17 7.72
C MET A 484 -2.79 21.67 7.92
N ILE A 485 -2.46 20.94 6.86
CA ILE A 485 -2.43 19.48 6.81
C ILE A 485 -1.55 18.90 7.93
N ASP A 486 -0.39 19.51 8.20
CA ASP A 486 0.56 19.03 9.20
C ASP A 486 0.18 19.45 10.64
N SER A 487 -0.58 20.54 10.81
CA SER A 487 -0.93 21.11 12.12
C SER A 487 -2.35 20.79 12.58
N ILE A 488 -3.14 20.11 11.76
CA ILE A 488 -4.55 19.85 12.01
C ILE A 488 -4.79 18.91 13.20
N ASN A 489 -5.71 19.32 14.06
CA ASN A 489 -6.15 18.63 15.26
C ASN A 489 -7.61 19.05 15.55
N LEU A 490 -8.26 18.48 16.56
CA LEU A 490 -9.66 18.81 16.88
C LEU A 490 -9.88 20.31 17.10
N LYS A 491 -8.98 20.99 17.83
CA LYS A 491 -9.09 22.45 18.07
C LYS A 491 -9.04 23.24 16.77
N ASN A 492 -8.07 22.95 15.91
CA ASN A 492 -7.92 23.63 14.62
C ASN A 492 -9.08 23.31 13.68
N TYR A 493 -9.56 22.07 13.66
CA TYR A 493 -10.74 21.65 12.89
C TYR A 493 -11.98 22.48 13.23
N PHE A 494 -12.35 22.56 14.51
CA PHE A 494 -13.48 23.37 14.96
C PHE A 494 -13.25 24.87 14.73
N SER A 495 -12.03 25.35 14.98
CA SER A 495 -11.67 26.75 14.74
C SER A 495 -11.88 27.13 13.27
N TYR A 496 -11.47 26.30 12.32
CA TYR A 496 -11.62 26.61 10.89
C TYR A 496 -13.09 26.62 10.46
N ILE A 497 -13.89 25.67 10.93
CA ILE A 497 -15.34 25.65 10.66
C ILE A 497 -16.01 26.91 11.22
N LEU A 498 -15.74 27.25 12.49
CA LEU A 498 -16.35 28.41 13.14
C LEU A 498 -15.95 29.73 12.47
N ASN A 499 -14.66 29.90 12.15
CA ASN A 499 -14.21 31.11 11.46
C ASN A 499 -14.88 31.27 10.08
N THR A 500 -15.10 30.17 9.36
CA THR A 500 -15.81 30.21 8.08
C THR A 500 -17.29 30.53 8.26
N ALA A 501 -17.96 29.95 9.27
CA ALA A 501 -19.35 30.25 9.59
C ALA A 501 -19.56 31.72 10.02
N LEU A 502 -18.56 32.32 10.68
CA LEU A 502 -18.54 33.75 11.05
C LEU A 502 -18.19 34.68 9.86
N GLY A 503 -18.09 34.15 8.63
CA GLY A 503 -17.92 34.94 7.42
C GLY A 503 -16.46 35.20 7.02
N LYS A 504 -15.46 34.63 7.70
CA LYS A 504 -14.06 34.75 7.26
C LYS A 504 -13.77 33.85 6.05
N GLY A 505 -12.73 34.20 5.30
CA GLY A 505 -12.20 33.39 4.20
C GLY A 505 -12.84 33.68 2.83
N SER A 506 -12.56 34.86 2.30
CA SER A 506 -13.00 35.37 0.99
C SER A 506 -11.94 35.20 -0.11
N GLY A 507 -10.98 34.27 0.07
CA GLY A 507 -9.78 34.15 -0.76
C GLY A 507 -10.02 34.11 -2.28
N ASP A 508 -11.13 33.50 -2.74
CA ASP A 508 -11.48 33.38 -4.16
C ASP A 508 -12.68 34.27 -4.58
N ALA A 509 -13.05 35.27 -3.76
CA ALA A 509 -14.19 36.13 -4.08
C ALA A 509 -13.84 37.06 -5.26
N ILE A 510 -14.74 37.12 -6.25
CA ILE A 510 -14.67 38.13 -7.32
C ILE A 510 -14.72 39.51 -6.64
N LYS A 511 -13.67 40.32 -6.86
CA LYS A 511 -13.58 41.67 -6.28
C LYS A 511 -14.48 42.66 -7.01
#